data_AF-A0A966NUP0-F1
#
_entry.id   AF-A0A966NUP0-F1
#
_cell.length_a   1.000
_cell.length_b   1.000
_cell.length_c   1.000
_cell.angle_alpha   90.00
_cell.angle_beta   90.00
_cell.angle_gamma   90.00
#
_symmetry.space_group_name_H-M   'P 1'
#
loop_
_entity.id
_entity.type
_entity.pdbx_description
1 polymer ?
#
loop_
_entity_poly.entity_id
_entity_poly.type
_entity_poly.pdbx_seq_one_letter_code
_entity_poly.pdbx_strand_id
1 'polypeptide(L)' 'MTLTYQYGRALVWMDDLVEEVDPHGYDLCDRHGERLTVPTGWRLEDRRNRFRVIVPNRLAG' A
#
# COMPACT_ATOMS: atom_id res chain seq x y z
N MET A 1 -4.68 1.66 7.03
CA MET A 1 -4.14 1.87 5.68
C MET A 1 -5.28 2.24 4.75
N THR A 2 -4.98 2.94 3.67
CA THR A 2 -6.00 3.35 2.69
C THR A 2 -5.71 2.65 1.36
N LEU A 3 -6.75 2.08 0.76
CA LEU A 3 -6.67 1.31 -0.48
C LEU A 3 -7.43 1.99 -1.61
N THR A 4 -6.80 2.14 -2.78
CA THR A 4 -7.41 2.80 -3.94
C THR A 4 -7.36 1.89 -5.17
N TYR A 5 -8.48 1.80 -5.88
CA TYR A 5 -8.58 1.04 -7.13
C TYR A 5 -8.43 1.94 -8.35
N GLN A 6 -7.49 1.60 -9.22
CA GLN A 6 -7.30 2.18 -10.54
C GLN A 6 -7.76 1.18 -11.60
N TYR A 7 -9.07 1.16 -11.83
CA TYR A 7 -9.74 0.22 -12.74
C TYR A 7 -9.17 0.24 -14.16
N GLY A 8 -8.89 1.44 -14.71
CA GLY A 8 -8.36 1.58 -16.08
C GLY A 8 -6.97 0.97 -16.30
N ARG A 9 -6.23 0.68 -15.23
CA ARG A 9 -4.88 0.09 -15.28
C ARG A 9 -4.79 -1.27 -14.60
N ALA A 10 -5.91 -1.82 -14.12
CA ALA A 10 -5.95 -2.99 -13.26
C ALA A 10 -4.90 -2.90 -12.14
N LEU A 11 -4.91 -1.77 -11.41
CA LEU A 11 -3.92 -1.46 -10.38
C LEU A 11 -4.61 -1.15 -9.06
N VAL A 12 -4.02 -1.60 -7.96
CA VAL A 12 -4.44 -1.30 -6.60
C VAL A 12 -3.27 -0.62 -5.89
N TRP A 13 -3.55 0.51 -5.27
CA TRP A 13 -2.61 1.23 -4.41
C TRP A 13 -2.96 1.01 -2.96
N MET A 14 -1.92 0.85 -2.15
CA MET A 14 -2.03 0.72 -0.70
C MET A 14 -1.11 1.73 -0.05
N ASP A 15 -1.70 2.76 0.54
CA ASP A 15 -1.00 3.87 1.20
C ASP A 15 -1.27 3.86 2.72
N ASP A 16 -0.53 4.68 3.45
CA ASP A 16 -0.72 4.84 4.89
C ASP A 16 -2.12 5.39 5.18
N LEU A 17 -2.63 5.11 6.37
CA LEU A 17 -3.93 5.66 6.76
C LEU A 17 -3.78 7.18 6.88
N VAL A 18 -4.61 7.93 6.16
CA VAL A 18 -4.65 9.39 6.19
C VAL A 18 -5.91 9.86 6.91
N GLU A 19 -5.87 11.05 7.50
CA GLU A 19 -7.03 11.65 8.19
C GLU A 19 -8.09 12.17 7.20
N GLU A 20 -7.68 12.50 5.98
CA GLU A 20 -8.57 12.94 4.92
C GLU A 20 -9.29 11.74 4.28
N VAL A 21 -10.62 11.81 4.24
CA VAL A 21 -11.43 10.77 3.61
C VAL A 21 -11.39 10.96 2.09
N ASP A 22 -10.69 10.06 1.40
CA ASP A 22 -10.75 9.97 -0.06
C ASP A 22 -12.01 9.19 -0.47
N PRO A 23 -12.93 9.76 -1.29
CA PRO A 23 -14.16 9.07 -1.71
C PRO A 23 -13.92 7.83 -2.59
N HIS A 24 -12.73 7.68 -3.16
CA HIS A 24 -12.28 6.51 -3.91
C HIS A 24 -11.30 5.62 -3.12
N GLY A 25 -11.06 5.98 -1.86
CA GLY A 25 -10.23 5.25 -0.91
C GLY A 25 -11.08 4.34 0.00
N TYR A 26 -10.53 3.18 0.32
CA TYR A 26 -11.10 2.26 1.29
C TYR A 26 -10.14 2.11 2.47
N ASP A 27 -10.55 2.59 3.63
CA ASP A 27 -9.76 2.43 4.85
C ASP A 27 -9.89 1.03 5.41
N LEU A 28 -8.74 0.39 5.58
CA LEU A 28 -8.59 -0.96 6.11
C LEU A 28 -7.71 -0.91 7.36
N CYS A 29 -8.07 -1.67 8.38
CA CYS A 29 -7.17 -1.94 9.50
C CYS A 29 -6.04 -2.90 9.06
N ASP A 30 -4.97 -2.98 9.84
CA ASP A 30 -3.79 -3.78 9.49
C ASP A 30 -4.14 -5.25 9.21
N ARG A 31 -5.00 -5.84 10.04
CA ARG A 31 -5.51 -7.21 9.86
C ARG A 31 -6.18 -7.41 8.49
N HIS A 32 -6.94 -6.44 8.01
CA HIS A 32 -7.62 -6.55 6.72
C HIS A 32 -6.64 -6.39 5.55
N GLY A 33 -5.61 -5.54 5.68
CA GLY A 33 -4.61 -5.41 4.64
C GLY A 33 -3.65 -6.59 4.52
N GLU A 34 -3.31 -7.25 5.64
CA GLU A 34 -2.50 -8.48 5.61
C GLU A 34 -3.18 -9.64 4.87
N ARG A 35 -4.52 -9.65 4.88
CA ARG A 35 -5.34 -10.70 4.26
C ARG A 35 -5.87 -10.31 2.89
N LEU A 36 -5.63 -9.09 2.46
CA LEU A 36 -6.12 -8.57 1.20
C LEU A 36 -5.45 -9.32 0.05
N THR A 37 -6.27 -9.75 -0.91
CA THR A 37 -5.81 -10.29 -2.19
C THR A 37 -6.45 -9.50 -3.31
N VAL A 38 -5.65 -9.06 -4.28
CA VAL A 38 -6.15 -8.35 -5.46
C VAL A 38 -6.65 -9.35 -6.52
N PRO A 39 -7.61 -8.97 -7.39
CA PRO A 39 -8.10 -9.87 -8.43
C PRO A 39 -6.97 -10.32 -9.37
N THR A 40 -7.11 -11.53 -9.95
CA THR A 40 -6.13 -12.08 -10.90
C THR A 40 -5.90 -11.12 -12.07
N GLY A 41 -4.63 -10.86 -12.39
CA GLY A 41 -4.25 -9.92 -13.46
C GLY A 41 -4.12 -8.46 -12.99
N TRP A 42 -4.47 -8.16 -11.74
CA TRP A 42 -4.24 -6.84 -11.16
C TRP A 42 -2.86 -6.74 -10.51
N ARG A 43 -2.30 -5.54 -10.51
CA ARG A 43 -1.08 -5.22 -9.79
C ARG A 43 -1.43 -4.59 -8.45
N LEU A 44 -0.74 -5.01 -7.40
CA LEU A 44 -0.79 -4.35 -6.09
C LEU A 44 0.53 -3.60 -5.89
N GLU A 45 0.45 -2.31 -5.58
CA GLU A 45 1.61 -1.50 -5.23
C GLU A 45 1.47 -1.03 -3.79
N ASP A 46 2.24 -1.67 -2.89
CA ASP A 46 2.35 -1.22 -1.50
C ASP A 46 3.26 0.00 -1.44
N ARG A 47 2.60 1.14 -1.37
CA ARG A 47 3.17 2.48 -1.36
C ARG A 47 3.58 2.91 0.06
N ARG A 48 3.27 2.13 1.10
CA ARG A 48 3.75 2.38 2.48
C ARG A 48 5.22 1.97 2.64
N ASN A 49 5.63 0.91 1.92
CA ASN A 49 6.96 0.32 2.08
C ASN A 49 8.06 0.99 1.22
N ARG A 50 7.73 2.03 0.45
CA ARG A 50 8.66 2.75 -0.44
C ARG A 50 9.82 3.47 0.29
N PHE A 51 9.73 3.63 1.62
CA PHE A 51 10.77 4.25 2.44
C PHE A 51 11.70 3.26 3.17
N ARG A 52 11.53 1.93 3.01
CA ARG A 52 12.46 0.94 3.60
C ARG A 52 13.67 0.58 2.73
N VAL A 53 13.84 1.21 1.57
CA VAL A 53 15.08 1.13 0.79
C VAL A 53 16.03 2.25 1.24
N ILE A 54 16.44 2.21 2.50
CA ILE A 54 17.72 2.78 2.94
C ILE A 54 18.59 1.60 3.37
N VAL A 55 19.60 1.32 2.57
CA VAL A 55 20.60 0.24 2.67
C VAL A 55 21.45 0.31 3.95
N PRO A 56 22.16 -0.78 4.32
CA PRO A 56 22.32 -1.25 5.69
C PRO A 56 23.48 -0.63 6.45
N ASN A 57 23.40 -0.77 7.77
CA ASN A 57 24.41 -0.46 8.78
C ASN A 57 25.84 -0.85 8.33
N ARG A 58 26.73 0.15 8.19
CA ARG A 58 28.19 0.00 8.30
C ARG A 58 28.74 1.15 9.12
N LEU A 59 28.75 0.97 10.44
CA LEU A 59 29.74 1.61 11.31
C LEU A 59 30.44 0.48 12.08
N ALA A 60 31.36 -0.18 11.38
CA ALA A 60 32.50 -0.80 12.02
C ALA A 60 33.61 0.26 11.98
N GLY A 61 34.05 0.69 13.16
CA GLY A 61 35.15 1.62 13.38
C GLY A 61 35.60 1.49 14.82
#